data_AF-A0A6N2TQH4-F1
#
_entry.id   AF-A0A6N2TQH4-F1
#
_cell.length_a   1.000
_cell.length_b   1.000
_cell.length_c   1.000
_cell.angle_alpha   90.00
_cell.angle_beta   90.00
_cell.angle_gamma   90.00
#
_symmetry.space_group_name_H-M   'P 1'
#
loop_
_entity.id
_entity.type
_entity.pdbx_description
1 polymer ?
#
loop_
_entity_poly.entity_id
_entity_poly.type
_entity_poly.pdbx_seq_one_letter_code
_entity_poly.pdbx_strand_id
1 'polypeptide(L)'
;MSDLSDNKPPLSPAARRSGGKAGGALGRILSVIFFMMALGLFFGGLFFWLQKRQASRDSGAAARICATPEMLSGELQATLKDKVDYSFWPPCHIPPMERQDLLRNCLVEAQKYLSAPDVVQKSSFVWNSLQSLPLMVRHYAVSPPEVIASKPVGPKSFAVLEVEGHPCAQLLIGFEKTPDMEFCFFKDGQDGAWKLDWQQFARYQPVNWEDFVRGKGEDIAEFRVWMIRDRMSENKDNYAFKLIAPGMNGSEERSIARPMVYVPRKSETGKRLFMLFKINEEMEHSPYRVLNANDELDMLRVRVLLSRSKEPNRKGEYSFTLVKLLGEGWYGLSVANK
;
A
#
# COMPACT_ATOMS: atom_id res chain seq x y z
N MET A 1 -40.69 108.39 -22.68
CA MET A 1 -40.74 108.10 -21.22
C MET A 1 -40.79 106.59 -21.04
N SER A 2 -39.68 105.89 -20.86
CA SER A 2 -38.28 106.30 -21.00
C SER A 2 -37.46 105.11 -21.51
N ASP A 3 -36.34 105.40 -22.15
CA ASP A 3 -35.54 104.48 -22.97
C ASP A 3 -34.55 103.61 -22.16
N LEU A 4 -33.72 102.85 -22.89
CA LEU A 4 -32.48 102.16 -22.45
C LEU A 4 -32.74 100.89 -21.60
N SER A 5 -32.09 99.74 -21.86
CA SER A 5 -30.66 99.39 -21.63
C SER A 5 -30.27 99.53 -20.15
N ASP A 6 -29.58 98.55 -19.54
CA ASP A 6 -28.16 98.35 -19.85
C ASP A 6 -27.52 96.96 -19.64
N ASN A 7 -26.32 96.88 -20.20
CA ASN A 7 -25.23 95.91 -20.05
C ASN A 7 -24.69 95.87 -18.58
N LYS A 8 -23.90 94.93 -18.02
CA LYS A 8 -23.13 93.69 -18.41
C LYS A 8 -22.47 93.14 -17.09
N PRO A 9 -21.52 92.16 -17.07
CA PRO A 9 -21.35 90.86 -17.75
C PRO A 9 -21.13 89.70 -16.69
N PRO A 10 -20.34 88.61 -16.87
CA PRO A 10 -20.82 87.31 -17.41
C PRO A 10 -20.30 86.01 -16.69
N LEU A 11 -20.59 84.82 -17.28
CA LEU A 11 -19.97 83.48 -17.07
C LEU A 11 -20.32 82.77 -15.72
N SER A 12 -20.41 81.43 -15.56
CA SER A 12 -20.46 80.24 -16.44
C SER A 12 -20.66 78.95 -15.57
N PRO A 13 -20.85 77.71 -16.08
CA PRO A 13 -21.49 77.23 -17.34
C PRO A 13 -22.35 75.93 -17.21
N ALA A 14 -23.03 75.52 -18.32
CA ALA A 14 -23.33 74.11 -18.73
C ALA A 14 -24.31 73.22 -17.90
N ALA A 15 -24.87 72.08 -18.35
CA ALA A 15 -25.25 71.47 -19.68
C ALA A 15 -25.92 70.07 -19.42
N ARG A 16 -26.66 69.35 -20.30
CA ARG A 16 -27.39 69.64 -21.56
C ARG A 16 -28.51 68.58 -21.83
N ARG A 17 -29.70 69.06 -22.21
CA ARG A 17 -30.82 68.47 -23.00
C ARG A 17 -30.56 67.30 -24.00
N SER A 18 -31.53 66.37 -24.03
CA SER A 18 -32.30 65.78 -25.19
C SER A 18 -31.66 64.93 -26.33
N GLY A 19 -32.40 63.89 -26.77
CA GLY A 19 -32.20 63.10 -28.00
C GLY A 19 -31.68 61.67 -27.73
N GLY A 20 -31.99 60.61 -28.50
CA GLY A 20 -32.82 60.43 -29.71
C GLY A 20 -33.00 58.92 -30.03
N LYS A 21 -33.80 58.53 -31.04
CA LYS A 21 -34.15 57.12 -31.34
C LYS A 21 -32.95 56.29 -31.88
N ALA A 22 -32.35 55.42 -31.06
CA ALA A 22 -31.37 54.43 -31.52
C ALA A 22 -31.33 53.08 -30.75
N GLY A 23 -32.07 52.91 -29.65
CA GLY A 23 -31.83 51.81 -28.69
C GLY A 23 -32.37 50.40 -29.03
N GLY A 24 -33.26 50.26 -30.03
CA GLY A 24 -34.09 49.05 -30.19
C GLY A 24 -33.35 47.77 -30.59
N ALA A 25 -32.31 47.87 -31.43
CA ALA A 25 -31.54 46.71 -31.88
C ALA A 25 -30.47 46.30 -30.84
N LEU A 26 -29.70 47.28 -30.35
CA LEU A 26 -28.61 47.02 -29.40
C LEU A 26 -29.14 46.41 -28.08
N GLY A 27 -30.28 46.91 -27.57
CA GLY A 27 -30.92 46.36 -26.37
C GLY A 27 -31.41 44.91 -26.54
N ARG A 28 -31.84 44.52 -27.75
CA ARG A 28 -32.20 43.12 -28.05
C ARG A 28 -30.96 42.22 -28.12
N ILE A 29 -29.88 42.69 -28.75
CA ILE A 29 -28.61 41.93 -28.83
C ILE A 29 -28.01 41.75 -27.43
N LEU A 30 -27.94 42.80 -26.63
CA LEU A 30 -27.51 42.72 -25.22
C LEU A 30 -28.42 41.80 -24.40
N SER A 31 -29.74 41.87 -24.56
CA SER A 31 -30.68 40.96 -23.89
C SER A 31 -30.42 39.49 -24.27
N VAL A 32 -30.20 39.18 -25.55
CA VAL A 32 -29.84 37.81 -26.00
C VAL A 32 -28.49 37.37 -25.43
N ILE A 33 -27.48 38.25 -25.36
CA ILE A 33 -26.18 37.93 -24.77
C ILE A 33 -26.31 37.65 -23.26
N PHE A 34 -27.05 38.49 -22.52
CA PHE A 34 -27.35 38.25 -21.11
C PHE A 34 -28.17 36.96 -20.89
N PHE A 35 -29.12 36.67 -21.78
CA PHE A 35 -29.89 35.43 -21.73
C PHE A 35 -29.02 34.20 -21.99
N MET A 36 -28.10 34.26 -22.96
CA MET A 36 -27.12 33.19 -23.23
C MET A 36 -26.12 33.01 -22.07
N MET A 37 -25.65 34.09 -21.44
CA MET A 37 -24.81 33.98 -20.24
C MET A 37 -25.57 33.42 -19.04
N ALA A 38 -26.82 33.84 -18.81
CA ALA A 38 -27.68 33.28 -17.78
C ALA A 38 -27.98 31.79 -18.04
N LEU A 39 -28.21 31.41 -19.29
CA LEU A 39 -28.42 30.03 -19.72
C LEU A 39 -27.15 29.18 -19.55
N GLY A 40 -25.98 29.73 -19.86
CA GLY A 40 -24.67 29.10 -19.64
C GLY A 40 -24.34 28.92 -18.15
N LEU A 41 -24.65 29.90 -17.30
CA LEU A 41 -24.54 29.78 -15.85
C LEU A 41 -25.57 28.80 -15.27
N PHE A 42 -26.78 28.75 -15.82
CA PHE A 42 -27.82 27.80 -15.40
C PHE A 42 -27.45 26.36 -15.77
N PHE A 43 -27.04 26.10 -17.02
CA PHE A 43 -26.58 24.77 -17.43
C PHE A 43 -25.23 24.39 -16.79
N GLY A 44 -24.31 25.33 -16.59
CA GLY A 44 -23.08 25.11 -15.84
C GLY A 44 -23.36 24.74 -14.38
N GLY A 45 -24.26 25.49 -13.71
CA GLY A 45 -24.71 25.19 -12.35
C GLY A 45 -25.49 23.88 -12.25
N LEU A 46 -26.35 23.58 -13.23
CA LEU A 46 -27.08 22.31 -13.32
C LEU A 46 -26.13 21.14 -13.57
N PHE A 47 -25.13 21.30 -14.44
CA PHE A 47 -24.09 20.30 -14.69
C PHE A 47 -23.25 20.08 -13.43
N PHE A 48 -22.81 21.13 -12.74
CA PHE A 48 -22.04 21.03 -11.50
C PHE A 48 -22.88 20.43 -10.36
N TRP A 49 -24.18 20.70 -10.30
CA TRP A 49 -25.12 20.10 -9.35
C TRP A 49 -25.44 18.63 -9.68
N LEU A 50 -25.57 18.28 -10.95
CA LEU A 50 -25.69 16.90 -11.42
C LEU A 50 -24.40 16.13 -11.15
N GLN A 51 -23.22 16.70 -11.43
CA GLN A 51 -21.92 16.13 -11.12
C GLN A 51 -21.72 16.00 -9.61
N LYS A 52 -22.18 16.96 -8.80
CA LYS A 52 -22.16 16.86 -7.33
C LYS A 52 -23.17 15.82 -6.80
N ARG A 53 -24.34 15.65 -7.44
CA ARG A 53 -25.29 14.58 -7.12
C ARG A 53 -24.76 13.21 -7.53
N GLN A 54 -24.14 13.12 -8.71
CA GLN A 54 -23.47 11.92 -9.22
C GLN A 54 -22.33 11.55 -8.28
N ALA A 55 -21.41 12.47 -7.97
CA ALA A 55 -20.37 12.29 -6.95
C ALA A 55 -20.92 11.95 -5.55
N SER A 56 -22.08 12.46 -5.14
CA SER A 56 -22.70 12.07 -3.87
C SER A 56 -23.31 10.66 -3.89
N ARG A 57 -23.83 10.21 -5.04
CA ARG A 57 -24.33 8.85 -5.26
C ARG A 57 -23.17 7.87 -5.42
N ASP A 58 -22.11 8.26 -6.11
CA ASP A 58 -20.94 7.44 -6.39
C ASP A 58 -20.02 7.36 -5.17
N SER A 59 -19.87 8.43 -4.38
CA SER A 59 -19.31 8.33 -3.02
C SER A 59 -20.21 7.48 -2.14
N GLY A 60 -21.52 7.66 -2.23
CA GLY A 60 -22.51 6.86 -1.51
C GLY A 60 -22.60 5.38 -1.95
N ALA A 61 -22.00 5.00 -3.08
CA ALA A 61 -21.94 3.64 -3.61
C ALA A 61 -20.54 3.03 -3.43
N ALA A 62 -19.46 3.76 -3.73
CA ALA A 62 -18.09 3.35 -3.46
C ALA A 62 -17.84 3.15 -1.95
N ALA A 63 -18.40 4.01 -1.09
CA ALA A 63 -18.36 3.79 0.36
C ALA A 63 -19.19 2.59 0.84
N ARG A 64 -20.12 2.06 0.02
CA ARG A 64 -20.88 0.82 0.32
C ARG A 64 -20.21 -0.45 -0.23
N ILE A 65 -19.15 -0.32 -1.02
CA ILE A 65 -18.43 -1.47 -1.60
C ILE A 65 -17.20 -1.85 -0.73
N CYS A 66 -16.73 -0.97 0.16
CA CYS A 66 -15.52 -1.18 0.97
C CYS A 66 -15.67 -0.88 2.48
N ALA A 67 -16.88 -0.96 3.04
CA ALA A 67 -17.11 -0.96 4.49
C ALA A 67 -18.37 -1.76 4.84
N THR A 68 -18.28 -2.72 5.76
CA THR A 68 -19.48 -3.29 6.40
C THR A 68 -20.07 -2.29 7.41
N PRO A 69 -21.36 -2.38 7.77
CA PRO A 69 -21.97 -1.44 8.71
C PRO A 69 -21.24 -1.35 10.07
N GLU A 70 -20.63 -2.44 10.55
CA GLU A 70 -19.87 -2.44 11.81
C GLU A 70 -18.55 -1.63 11.76
N MET A 71 -18.04 -1.31 10.56
CA MET A 71 -16.85 -0.44 10.42
C MET A 71 -17.17 1.04 10.61
N LEU A 72 -18.46 1.42 10.60
CA LEU A 72 -18.93 2.80 10.74
C LEU A 72 -19.51 3.10 12.13
N SER A 73 -19.80 2.09 12.96
CA SER A 73 -20.04 2.29 14.39
C SER A 73 -18.72 2.39 15.15
N GLY A 74 -18.45 3.57 15.73
CA GLY A 74 -17.21 3.85 16.47
C GLY A 74 -16.96 2.99 17.72
N GLU A 75 -17.92 2.15 18.10
CA GLU A 75 -17.87 1.22 19.24
C GLU A 75 -16.73 0.20 19.12
N LEU A 76 -16.43 -0.28 17.90
CA LEU A 76 -15.33 -1.22 17.68
C LEU A 76 -13.97 -0.54 17.89
N GLN A 77 -13.79 0.69 17.39
CA GLN A 77 -12.56 1.47 17.62
C GLN A 77 -12.36 1.82 19.10
N ALA A 78 -13.43 2.16 19.82
CA ALA A 78 -13.35 2.44 21.25
C ALA A 78 -12.94 1.20 22.06
N THR A 79 -13.54 0.05 21.77
CA THR A 79 -13.32 -1.20 22.54
C THR A 79 -11.94 -1.82 22.31
N LEU A 80 -11.34 -1.62 21.13
CA LEU A 80 -10.00 -2.12 20.80
C LEU A 80 -8.87 -1.23 21.34
N LYS A 81 -9.06 0.09 21.39
CA LYS A 81 -8.02 1.08 21.73
C LYS A 81 -7.38 0.87 23.10
N ASP A 82 -8.13 0.37 24.06
CA ASP A 82 -7.73 0.28 25.47
C ASP A 82 -6.84 -0.95 25.79
N LYS A 83 -6.51 -1.80 24.80
CA LYS A 83 -5.80 -3.08 25.02
C LYS A 83 -4.59 -3.33 24.14
N VAL A 84 -4.49 -2.68 22.99
CA VAL A 84 -3.42 -2.90 22.02
C VAL A 84 -2.95 -1.56 21.47
N ASP A 85 -1.64 -1.34 21.50
CA ASP A 85 -1.03 -0.18 20.87
C ASP A 85 -0.86 -0.42 19.36
N TYR A 86 -1.79 0.13 18.58
CA TYR A 86 -1.75 0.08 17.11
C TYR A 86 -0.87 1.17 16.49
N SER A 87 -0.15 2.00 17.27
CA SER A 87 0.71 3.07 16.73
C SER A 87 1.90 2.53 15.92
N PHE A 88 2.18 1.23 15.98
CA PHE A 88 3.26 0.58 15.26
C PHE A 88 3.08 0.63 13.73
N TRP A 89 1.85 0.61 13.24
CA TRP A 89 1.50 0.68 11.81
C TRP A 89 0.68 1.95 11.52
N PRO A 90 1.29 3.15 11.55
CA PRO A 90 0.56 4.38 11.29
C PRO A 90 0.02 4.38 9.84
N PRO A 91 -1.27 4.65 9.61
CA PRO A 91 -1.80 4.80 8.26
C PRO A 91 -1.16 6.01 7.59
N CYS A 92 -0.45 5.80 6.47
CA CYS A 92 -0.04 6.90 5.60
C CYS A 92 -1.29 7.59 5.05
N HIS A 93 -1.65 8.74 5.59
CA HIS A 93 -2.80 9.50 5.09
C HIS A 93 -2.48 10.09 3.72
N ILE A 94 -2.96 9.43 2.67
CA ILE A 94 -2.83 9.87 1.28
C ILE A 94 -4.21 10.29 0.76
N PRO A 95 -4.36 11.52 0.21
CA PRO A 95 -5.60 11.98 -0.40
C PRO A 95 -6.18 11.01 -1.44
N PRO A 96 -7.51 10.88 -1.57
CA PRO A 96 -8.12 9.88 -2.45
C PRO A 96 -7.69 9.94 -3.92
N MET A 97 -7.40 11.14 -4.46
CA MET A 97 -6.88 11.30 -5.82
C MET A 97 -5.44 10.78 -5.94
N GLU A 98 -4.55 11.21 -5.03
CA GLU A 98 -3.16 10.72 -4.98
C GLU A 98 -3.09 9.20 -4.82
N ARG A 99 -4.02 8.60 -4.06
CA ARG A 99 -4.15 7.14 -3.92
C ARG A 99 -4.54 6.46 -5.24
N GLN A 100 -5.38 7.09 -6.08
CA GLN A 100 -5.76 6.56 -7.39
C GLN A 100 -4.62 6.68 -8.42
N ASP A 101 -3.92 7.81 -8.45
CA ASP A 101 -2.79 8.00 -9.34
C ASP A 101 -1.59 7.12 -8.94
N LEU A 102 -1.36 6.93 -7.63
CA LEU A 102 -0.38 5.97 -7.13
C LEU A 102 -0.74 4.52 -7.50
N LEU A 103 -2.01 4.11 -7.36
CA LEU A 103 -2.46 2.79 -7.83
C LEU A 103 -2.19 2.61 -9.34
N ARG A 104 -2.46 3.63 -10.17
CA ARG A 104 -2.16 3.60 -11.60
C ARG A 104 -0.65 3.44 -11.85
N ASN A 105 0.19 4.15 -11.10
CA ASN A 105 1.64 4.05 -11.21
C ASN A 105 2.15 2.65 -10.80
N CYS A 106 1.72 2.12 -9.66
CA CYS A 106 2.08 0.77 -9.21
C CYS A 106 1.66 -0.32 -10.21
N LEU A 107 0.49 -0.20 -10.84
CA LEU A 107 0.06 -1.10 -11.92
C LEU A 107 0.97 -1.01 -13.15
N VAL A 108 1.41 0.19 -13.52
CA VAL A 108 2.36 0.41 -14.64
C VAL A 108 3.74 -0.17 -14.33
N GLU A 109 4.28 0.03 -13.11
CA GLU A 109 5.58 -0.55 -12.73
C GLU A 109 5.53 -2.08 -12.58
N ALA A 110 4.42 -2.66 -12.08
CA ALA A 110 4.19 -4.11 -12.13
C ALA A 110 4.19 -4.63 -13.57
N GLN A 111 3.44 -3.99 -14.47
CA GLN A 111 3.39 -4.36 -15.89
C GLN A 111 4.78 -4.29 -16.55
N LYS A 112 5.55 -3.22 -16.32
CA LYS A 112 6.93 -3.05 -16.80
C LYS A 112 7.85 -4.15 -16.28
N TYR A 113 7.87 -4.38 -14.97
CA TYR A 113 8.72 -5.39 -14.34
C TYR A 113 8.42 -6.79 -14.89
N LEU A 114 7.14 -7.16 -15.00
CA LEU A 114 6.74 -8.46 -15.50
C LEU A 114 7.07 -8.63 -16.99
N SER A 115 6.80 -7.61 -17.82
CA SER A 115 7.09 -7.60 -19.26
C SER A 115 8.57 -7.43 -19.63
N ALA A 116 9.45 -7.03 -18.69
CA ALA A 116 10.88 -6.93 -18.95
C ALA A 116 11.49 -8.32 -19.27
N PRO A 117 12.29 -8.47 -20.34
CA PRO A 117 12.68 -9.78 -20.89
C PRO A 117 13.86 -10.44 -20.17
N ASP A 118 14.67 -9.67 -19.44
CA ASP A 118 15.88 -10.17 -18.77
C ASP A 118 16.04 -9.58 -17.36
N VAL A 119 16.96 -10.16 -16.58
CA VAL A 119 17.20 -9.82 -15.17
C VAL A 119 17.73 -8.39 -14.98
N VAL A 120 18.51 -7.87 -15.93
CA VAL A 120 19.07 -6.52 -15.86
C VAL A 120 17.95 -5.49 -16.09
N GLN A 121 17.13 -5.68 -17.13
CA GLN A 121 15.95 -4.84 -17.37
C GLN A 121 14.96 -4.92 -16.21
N LYS A 122 14.67 -6.12 -15.68
CA LYS A 122 13.86 -6.29 -14.47
C LYS A 122 14.41 -5.50 -13.28
N SER A 123 15.73 -5.46 -13.09
CA SER A 123 16.34 -4.75 -11.95
C SER A 123 16.14 -3.23 -11.97
N SER A 124 15.88 -2.63 -13.14
CA SER A 124 15.62 -1.18 -13.23
C SER A 124 14.33 -0.73 -12.53
N PHE A 125 13.35 -1.63 -12.38
CA PHE A 125 12.08 -1.40 -11.69
C PHE A 125 12.12 -1.86 -10.22
N VAL A 126 13.26 -2.34 -9.73
CA VAL A 126 13.42 -2.95 -8.41
C VAL A 126 14.03 -1.96 -7.41
N TRP A 127 13.45 -1.92 -6.21
CA TRP A 127 13.96 -1.10 -5.10
C TRP A 127 15.29 -1.66 -4.58
N ASN A 128 16.21 -0.76 -4.22
CA ASN A 128 17.62 -1.09 -3.95
C ASN A 128 18.29 -1.93 -5.06
N SER A 129 17.99 -1.63 -6.34
CA SER A 129 18.44 -2.39 -7.53
C SER A 129 19.91 -2.83 -7.50
N LEU A 130 20.84 -1.96 -7.07
CA LEU A 130 22.28 -2.26 -6.97
C LEU A 130 22.60 -3.40 -5.97
N GLN A 131 21.82 -3.52 -4.88
CA GLN A 131 21.94 -4.60 -3.91
C GLN A 131 21.14 -5.83 -4.35
N SER A 132 19.99 -5.62 -4.97
CA SER A 132 19.08 -6.68 -5.41
C SER A 132 19.60 -7.44 -6.63
N LEU A 133 20.22 -6.78 -7.62
CA LEU A 133 20.65 -7.43 -8.88
C LEU A 133 21.59 -8.64 -8.69
N PRO A 134 22.64 -8.60 -7.83
CA PRO A 134 23.46 -9.78 -7.54
C PRO A 134 22.71 -10.91 -6.80
N LEU A 135 21.55 -10.64 -6.19
CA LEU A 135 20.66 -11.65 -5.61
C LEU A 135 19.73 -12.21 -6.70
N MET A 136 19.14 -11.33 -7.52
CA MET A 136 18.30 -11.66 -8.67
C MET A 136 19.00 -12.61 -9.64
N VAL A 137 20.26 -12.32 -10.02
CA VAL A 137 21.03 -13.18 -10.94
C VAL A 137 21.28 -14.58 -10.36
N ARG A 138 21.58 -14.68 -9.06
CA ARG A 138 21.82 -15.98 -8.39
C ARG A 138 20.54 -16.78 -8.20
N HIS A 139 19.44 -16.12 -7.81
CA HIS A 139 18.14 -16.76 -7.67
C HIS A 139 17.59 -17.19 -9.04
N TYR A 140 17.66 -16.34 -10.06
CA TYR A 140 17.13 -16.66 -11.39
C TYR A 140 18.00 -17.61 -12.22
N ALA A 141 19.18 -17.99 -11.74
CA ALA A 141 19.97 -19.08 -12.32
C ALA A 141 19.44 -20.49 -11.97
N VAL A 142 18.62 -20.61 -10.92
CA VAL A 142 18.01 -21.88 -10.47
C VAL A 142 16.48 -21.85 -10.40
N SER A 143 15.89 -20.65 -10.47
CA SER A 143 14.44 -20.40 -10.49
C SER A 143 14.09 -19.65 -11.77
N PRO A 144 13.25 -20.14 -12.69
CA PRO A 144 12.78 -19.31 -13.80
C PRO A 144 12.05 -18.06 -13.26
N PRO A 145 12.28 -16.84 -13.81
CA PRO A 145 11.48 -15.68 -13.43
C PRO A 145 10.00 -15.89 -13.71
N GLU A 146 9.11 -15.36 -12.85
CA GLU A 146 7.69 -15.37 -13.14
C GLU A 146 7.39 -14.64 -14.45
N VAL A 147 6.69 -15.33 -15.35
CA VAL A 147 6.17 -14.82 -16.60
C VAL A 147 4.65 -14.70 -16.45
N ILE A 148 4.05 -13.67 -17.05
CA ILE A 148 2.58 -13.54 -17.15
C ILE A 148 2.06 -14.68 -18.04
N ALA A 149 1.70 -15.81 -17.42
CA ALA A 149 1.13 -16.97 -18.10
C ALA A 149 -0.41 -16.89 -18.23
N SER A 150 -1.06 -15.93 -17.56
CA SER A 150 -2.49 -15.69 -17.68
C SER A 150 -2.81 -14.18 -17.64
N LYS A 151 -3.97 -13.79 -18.15
CA LYS A 151 -4.36 -12.38 -18.24
C LYS A 151 -4.72 -11.82 -16.84
N PRO A 152 -4.30 -10.61 -16.48
CA PRO A 152 -4.73 -9.97 -15.24
C PRO A 152 -6.23 -9.62 -15.32
N VAL A 153 -6.96 -9.95 -14.26
CA VAL A 153 -8.36 -9.57 -14.03
C VAL A 153 -8.44 -8.12 -13.51
N GLY A 154 -7.43 -7.68 -12.74
CA GLY A 154 -7.33 -6.31 -12.21
C GLY A 154 -6.79 -6.26 -10.78
N PRO A 155 -6.67 -5.06 -10.18
CA PRO A 155 -6.34 -4.92 -8.77
C PRO A 155 -7.48 -5.47 -7.90
N LYS A 156 -7.18 -6.46 -7.04
CA LYS A 156 -8.10 -7.01 -6.04
C LYS A 156 -8.04 -6.25 -4.72
N SER A 157 -6.86 -5.78 -4.33
CA SER A 157 -6.67 -4.99 -3.12
C SER A 157 -5.50 -4.01 -3.26
N PHE A 158 -5.58 -2.86 -2.59
CA PHE A 158 -4.54 -1.83 -2.61
C PHE A 158 -4.54 -0.99 -1.33
N ALA A 159 -3.40 -0.92 -0.63
CA ALA A 159 -3.19 -0.03 0.52
C ALA A 159 -1.84 0.67 0.46
N VAL A 160 -1.69 1.72 1.26
CA VAL A 160 -0.40 2.38 1.49
C VAL A 160 -0.25 2.58 3.00
N LEU A 161 0.89 2.18 3.52
CA LEU A 161 1.19 2.13 4.95
C LEU A 161 2.70 2.33 5.15
N GLU A 162 3.11 2.56 6.40
CA GLU A 162 4.52 2.67 6.76
C GLU A 162 5.08 1.30 7.17
N VAL A 163 6.20 0.88 6.58
CA VAL A 163 6.95 -0.33 6.95
C VAL A 163 8.34 0.09 7.39
N GLU A 164 8.70 -0.17 8.66
CA GLU A 164 10.03 0.13 9.22
C GLU A 164 10.52 1.57 8.91
N GLY A 165 9.61 2.56 8.96
CA GLY A 165 9.90 3.97 8.67
C GLY A 165 9.84 4.38 7.19
N HIS A 166 9.39 3.49 6.29
CA HIS A 166 9.35 3.72 4.85
C HIS A 166 7.92 3.61 4.30
N PRO A 167 7.44 4.58 3.49
CA PRO A 167 6.18 4.43 2.77
C PRO A 167 6.21 3.24 1.80
N CYS A 168 5.28 2.29 1.99
CA CYS A 168 5.12 1.10 1.17
C CYS A 168 3.70 1.05 0.60
N ALA A 169 3.59 0.96 -0.73
CA ALA A 169 2.34 0.74 -1.44
C ALA A 169 2.18 -0.75 -1.75
N GLN A 170 1.16 -1.37 -1.17
CA GLN A 170 0.84 -2.78 -1.27
C GLN A 170 -0.25 -3.02 -2.31
N LEU A 171 -0.03 -3.93 -3.25
CA LEU A 171 -0.94 -4.20 -4.37
C LEU A 171 -1.10 -5.71 -4.60
N LEU A 172 -2.36 -6.18 -4.60
CA LEU A 172 -2.74 -7.54 -4.99
C LEU A 172 -3.39 -7.49 -6.38
N ILE A 173 -2.82 -8.18 -7.36
CA ILE A 173 -3.37 -8.28 -8.73
C ILE A 173 -3.97 -9.66 -8.92
N GLY A 174 -5.25 -9.72 -9.28
CA GLY A 174 -5.94 -10.96 -9.61
C GLY A 174 -5.67 -11.42 -11.04
N PHE A 175 -5.62 -12.73 -11.25
CA PHE A 175 -5.31 -13.37 -12.54
C PHE A 175 -6.35 -14.44 -12.94
N GLU A 176 -6.48 -14.70 -14.25
CA GLU A 176 -7.50 -15.61 -14.79
C GLU A 176 -7.17 -17.10 -14.57
N LYS A 177 -5.88 -17.49 -14.59
CA LYS A 177 -5.45 -18.91 -14.57
C LYS A 177 -4.18 -19.17 -13.75
N THR A 178 -3.68 -18.16 -13.06
CA THR A 178 -2.54 -18.23 -12.14
C THR A 178 -2.97 -17.66 -10.79
N PRO A 179 -2.29 -18.01 -9.68
CA PRO A 179 -2.53 -17.38 -8.39
C PRO A 179 -2.44 -15.84 -8.46
N ASP A 180 -3.09 -15.17 -7.50
CA ASP A 180 -2.99 -13.71 -7.37
C ASP A 180 -1.55 -13.31 -7.03
N MET A 181 -1.02 -12.30 -7.73
CA MET A 181 0.35 -11.83 -7.51
C MET A 181 0.36 -10.65 -6.53
N GLU A 182 1.30 -10.68 -5.60
CA GLU A 182 1.48 -9.71 -4.53
C GLU A 182 2.70 -8.83 -4.79
N PHE A 183 2.50 -7.51 -4.82
CA PHE A 183 3.55 -6.53 -5.07
C PHE A 183 3.66 -5.55 -3.90
N CYS A 184 4.90 -5.33 -3.45
CA CYS A 184 5.27 -4.28 -2.52
C CYS A 184 6.06 -3.23 -3.28
N PHE A 185 5.63 -1.97 -3.29
CA PHE A 185 6.41 -0.87 -3.86
C PHE A 185 6.88 0.05 -2.75
N PHE A 186 8.19 0.30 -2.70
CA PHE A 186 8.78 1.32 -1.83
C PHE A 186 9.14 2.54 -2.66
N LYS A 187 9.03 3.73 -2.08
CA LYS A 187 9.51 4.95 -2.71
C LYS A 187 11.03 5.01 -2.65
N ASP A 188 11.68 5.06 -3.81
CA ASP A 188 13.12 5.24 -3.93
C ASP A 188 13.51 6.68 -3.53
N GLY A 189 14.56 6.81 -2.73
CA GLY A 189 15.05 8.11 -2.24
C GLY A 189 15.86 8.90 -3.28
N GLN A 190 16.28 8.30 -4.39
CA GLN A 190 17.12 8.94 -5.40
C GLN A 190 16.30 9.67 -6.48
N ASP A 191 15.26 9.02 -7.00
CA ASP A 191 14.40 9.54 -8.08
C ASP A 191 12.93 9.74 -7.65
N GLY A 192 12.55 9.33 -6.43
CA GLY A 192 11.20 9.44 -5.92
C GLY A 192 10.19 8.46 -6.54
N ALA A 193 10.62 7.54 -7.40
CA ALA A 193 9.76 6.56 -8.05
C ALA A 193 9.38 5.42 -7.10
N TRP A 194 8.24 4.79 -7.35
CA TRP A 194 7.77 3.63 -6.57
C TRP A 194 8.27 2.34 -7.24
N LYS A 195 9.23 1.66 -6.61
CA LYS A 195 9.93 0.50 -7.18
C LYS A 195 9.63 -0.77 -6.39
N LEU A 196 9.62 -1.90 -7.10
CA LEU A 196 9.23 -3.20 -6.58
C LEU A 196 10.27 -3.74 -5.59
N ASP A 197 9.84 -4.11 -4.38
CA ASP A 197 10.64 -4.95 -3.50
C ASP A 197 10.65 -6.39 -4.04
N TRP A 198 11.73 -6.69 -4.75
CA TRP A 198 11.98 -7.98 -5.34
C TRP A 198 12.11 -9.10 -4.30
N GLN A 199 12.60 -8.84 -3.08
CA GLN A 199 12.85 -9.91 -2.11
C GLN A 199 11.56 -10.45 -1.50
N GLN A 200 10.54 -9.60 -1.29
CA GLN A 200 9.20 -10.10 -0.98
C GLN A 200 8.56 -10.75 -2.22
N PHE A 201 8.60 -10.10 -3.39
CA PHE A 201 7.98 -10.63 -4.62
C PHE A 201 8.48 -12.03 -4.98
N ALA A 202 9.80 -12.25 -5.00
CA ALA A 202 10.45 -13.52 -5.31
C ALA A 202 10.67 -14.45 -4.10
N ARG A 203 10.02 -14.13 -2.95
CA ARG A 203 10.07 -14.90 -1.68
C ARG A 203 11.51 -15.28 -1.27
N TYR A 204 12.45 -14.36 -1.49
CA TYR A 204 13.87 -14.67 -1.62
C TYR A 204 14.52 -15.16 -0.31
N GLN A 205 15.01 -16.41 -0.30
CA GLN A 205 15.81 -16.95 0.80
C GLN A 205 17.31 -16.74 0.55
N PRO A 206 18.06 -16.12 1.49
CA PRO A 206 19.52 -15.99 1.41
C PRO A 206 20.25 -17.34 1.47
N VAL A 207 19.66 -18.33 2.15
CA VAL A 207 20.19 -19.69 2.37
C VAL A 207 19.10 -20.71 2.06
N ASN A 208 19.45 -21.89 1.55
CA ASN A 208 18.48 -22.97 1.36
C ASN A 208 17.99 -23.50 2.71
N TRP A 209 16.67 -23.42 2.96
CA TRP A 209 16.04 -23.80 4.22
C TRP A 209 16.22 -25.28 4.60
N GLU A 210 16.02 -26.18 3.63
CA GLU A 210 16.11 -27.63 3.87
C GLU A 210 17.56 -28.03 4.17
N ASP A 211 18.54 -27.45 3.48
CA ASP A 211 19.96 -27.67 3.77
C ASP A 211 20.36 -27.10 5.14
N PHE A 212 19.89 -25.91 5.50
CA PHE A 212 20.12 -25.33 6.83
C PHE A 212 19.53 -26.21 7.93
N VAL A 213 18.27 -26.64 7.83
CA VAL A 213 17.63 -27.49 8.85
C VAL A 213 18.30 -28.86 8.95
N ARG A 214 18.87 -29.39 7.86
CA ARG A 214 19.61 -30.66 7.82
C ARG A 214 21.07 -30.56 8.32
N GLY A 215 21.52 -29.39 8.77
CA GLY A 215 22.85 -29.21 9.37
C GLY A 215 23.95 -28.77 8.40
N LYS A 216 23.64 -28.36 7.17
CA LYS A 216 24.63 -27.85 6.22
C LYS A 216 24.84 -26.34 6.37
N GLY A 217 26.03 -25.87 5.96
CA GLY A 217 26.40 -24.45 6.02
C GLY A 217 26.44 -23.89 7.44
N GLU A 218 26.50 -22.55 7.53
CA GLU A 218 26.54 -21.81 8.79
C GLU A 218 25.43 -22.21 9.77
N ASP A 219 25.70 -22.09 11.07
CA ASP A 219 24.76 -22.38 12.15
C ASP A 219 23.85 -21.18 12.51
N ILE A 220 24.00 -20.04 11.82
CA ILE A 220 23.14 -18.86 11.91
C ILE A 220 22.84 -18.32 10.50
N ALA A 221 21.57 -18.06 10.18
CA ALA A 221 21.15 -17.46 8.89
C ALA A 221 19.87 -16.62 8.99
N GLU A 222 19.68 -15.70 8.04
CA GLU A 222 18.41 -14.98 7.83
C GLU A 222 17.44 -15.82 6.99
N PHE A 223 16.17 -15.85 7.39
CA PHE A 223 15.08 -16.44 6.62
C PHE A 223 13.83 -15.56 6.60
N ARG A 224 13.08 -15.67 5.50
CA ARG A 224 11.68 -15.22 5.38
C ARG A 224 10.79 -16.43 5.67
N VAL A 225 9.94 -16.37 6.69
CA VAL A 225 9.08 -17.51 7.07
C VAL A 225 7.67 -17.05 7.38
N TRP A 226 6.71 -17.96 7.21
CA TRP A 226 5.50 -17.93 8.01
C TRP A 226 5.83 -18.46 9.41
N MET A 227 5.38 -17.72 10.42
CA MET A 227 5.40 -18.14 11.81
C MET A 227 3.96 -18.49 12.21
N ILE A 228 3.77 -19.65 12.85
CA ILE A 228 2.48 -20.10 13.40
C ILE A 228 2.63 -20.31 14.90
N ARG A 229 1.68 -19.84 15.70
CA ARG A 229 1.72 -19.92 17.16
C ARG A 229 1.14 -21.23 17.68
N ASP A 230 2.00 -22.15 18.09
CA ASP A 230 1.62 -23.48 18.57
C ASP A 230 1.21 -23.44 20.05
N ARG A 231 -0.05 -23.09 20.30
CA ARG A 231 -0.62 -22.95 21.66
C ARG A 231 -0.55 -24.23 22.49
N MET A 232 -0.44 -25.41 21.87
CA MET A 232 -0.31 -26.70 22.57
C MET A 232 1.11 -26.97 23.07
N SER A 233 2.11 -26.42 22.39
CA SER A 233 3.53 -26.52 22.75
C SER A 233 4.00 -25.41 23.70
N GLU A 234 3.13 -24.47 24.06
CA GLU A 234 3.43 -23.38 24.99
C GLU A 234 3.62 -23.85 26.44
N ASN A 235 4.40 -23.10 27.23
CA ASN A 235 4.50 -23.29 28.67
C ASN A 235 4.43 -21.94 29.43
N LYS A 236 4.42 -21.96 30.76
CA LYS A 236 4.26 -20.75 31.59
C LYS A 236 5.31 -19.66 31.30
N ASP A 237 6.50 -20.05 30.84
CA ASP A 237 7.65 -19.15 30.65
C ASP A 237 7.89 -18.79 29.17
N ASN A 238 7.42 -19.60 28.21
CA ASN A 238 7.71 -19.46 26.79
C ASN A 238 6.46 -19.55 25.89
N TYR A 239 6.44 -18.74 24.84
CA TYR A 239 5.67 -18.99 23.63
C TYR A 239 6.37 -20.07 22.78
N ALA A 240 5.61 -20.82 21.98
CA ALA A 240 6.14 -21.79 21.04
C ALA A 240 5.64 -21.45 19.63
N PHE A 241 6.56 -21.41 18.66
CA PHE A 241 6.25 -21.06 17.28
C PHE A 241 6.81 -22.08 16.30
N LYS A 242 5.99 -22.45 15.32
CA LYS A 242 6.35 -23.32 14.19
C LYS A 242 6.76 -22.42 13.03
N LEU A 243 7.93 -22.67 12.45
CA LEU A 243 8.43 -21.91 11.31
C LEU A 243 8.23 -22.69 10.02
N ILE A 244 7.73 -22.03 8.98
CA ILE A 244 7.53 -22.60 7.64
C ILE A 244 8.16 -21.64 6.63
N ALA A 245 9.17 -22.09 5.89
CA ALA A 245 9.67 -21.32 4.77
C ALA A 245 8.72 -21.45 3.57
N PRO A 246 8.44 -20.37 2.83
CA PRO A 246 7.79 -20.46 1.54
C PRO A 246 8.65 -21.22 0.53
N GLY A 247 8.00 -22.03 -0.29
CA GLY A 247 8.57 -22.53 -1.54
C GLY A 247 8.83 -21.40 -2.52
N MET A 248 9.59 -21.74 -3.56
CA MET A 248 9.92 -20.84 -4.66
C MET A 248 8.66 -20.41 -5.42
N ASN A 249 8.71 -19.21 -5.98
CA ASN A 249 7.62 -18.61 -6.73
C ASN A 249 6.98 -19.58 -7.76
N GLY A 250 5.65 -19.62 -7.76
CA GLY A 250 4.86 -20.55 -8.56
C GLY A 250 4.48 -21.87 -7.89
N SER A 251 5.09 -22.29 -6.77
CA SER A 251 4.65 -23.49 -6.04
C SER A 251 3.82 -23.18 -4.79
N GLU A 252 2.84 -24.05 -4.51
CA GLU A 252 2.08 -24.10 -3.25
C GLU A 252 2.88 -24.79 -2.12
N GLU A 253 4.12 -25.21 -2.40
CA GLU A 253 4.92 -26.03 -1.51
C GLU A 253 5.41 -25.20 -0.31
N ARG A 254 4.78 -25.44 0.83
CA ARG A 254 5.30 -25.06 2.15
C ARG A 254 6.42 -26.01 2.55
N SER A 255 7.46 -25.51 3.21
CA SER A 255 8.60 -26.34 3.63
C SER A 255 8.17 -27.62 4.38
N ILE A 256 8.86 -28.73 4.09
CA ILE A 256 8.66 -30.01 4.76
C ILE A 256 9.29 -29.94 6.15
N ALA A 257 10.49 -29.39 6.24
CA ALA A 257 11.09 -28.94 7.48
C ALA A 257 10.24 -27.83 8.13
N ARG A 258 9.69 -28.12 9.32
CA ARG A 258 8.88 -27.18 10.13
C ARG A 258 9.41 -27.08 11.58
N PRO A 259 10.64 -26.56 11.79
CA PRO A 259 11.25 -26.46 13.11
C PRO A 259 10.42 -25.63 14.08
N MET A 260 10.46 -26.02 15.35
CA MET A 260 9.91 -25.28 16.47
C MET A 260 10.97 -24.37 17.09
N VAL A 261 10.59 -23.14 17.41
CA VAL A 261 11.36 -22.21 18.26
C VAL A 261 10.56 -21.85 19.49
N TYR A 262 11.25 -21.72 20.62
CA TYR A 262 10.66 -21.31 21.91
C TYR A 262 11.17 -19.92 22.27
N VAL A 263 10.27 -19.01 22.61
CA VAL A 263 10.58 -17.60 22.86
C VAL A 263 10.10 -17.21 24.26
N PRO A 264 10.97 -16.79 25.19
CA PRO A 264 10.57 -16.44 26.55
C PRO A 264 9.56 -15.29 26.55
N ARG A 265 8.41 -15.48 27.22
CA ARG A 265 7.27 -14.53 27.20
C ARG A 265 7.66 -13.13 27.68
N LYS A 266 8.62 -13.04 28.60
CA LYS A 266 9.12 -11.80 29.19
C LYS A 266 10.20 -11.10 28.34
N SER A 267 10.75 -11.77 27.33
CA SER A 267 11.71 -11.17 26.40
C SER A 267 11.04 -10.16 25.48
N GLU A 268 11.80 -9.20 24.95
CA GLU A 268 11.25 -8.18 24.05
C GLU A 268 10.69 -8.79 22.76
N THR A 269 11.39 -9.76 22.18
CA THR A 269 10.90 -10.58 21.06
C THR A 269 9.60 -11.30 21.41
N GLY A 270 9.48 -11.84 22.63
CA GLY A 270 8.28 -12.52 23.11
C GLY A 270 7.07 -11.59 23.24
N LYS A 271 7.26 -10.39 23.80
CA LYS A 271 6.22 -9.35 23.84
C LYS A 271 5.80 -8.92 22.44
N ARG A 272 6.75 -8.55 21.57
CA ARG A 272 6.46 -8.08 20.20
C ARG A 272 5.74 -9.15 19.39
N LEU A 273 6.19 -10.40 19.42
CA LEU A 273 5.47 -11.50 18.75
C LEU A 273 4.07 -11.70 19.32
N PHE A 274 3.88 -11.64 20.63
CA PHE A 274 2.54 -11.72 21.23
C PHE A 274 1.62 -10.61 20.71
N MET A 275 2.09 -9.36 20.67
CA MET A 275 1.33 -8.24 20.12
C MET A 275 1.00 -8.46 18.65
N LEU A 276 1.94 -8.92 17.83
CA LEU A 276 1.73 -9.15 16.39
C LEU A 276 0.72 -10.26 16.10
N PHE A 277 0.79 -11.38 16.84
CA PHE A 277 -0.24 -12.42 16.75
C PHE A 277 -1.60 -11.93 17.26
N LYS A 278 -1.64 -11.16 18.36
CA LYS A 278 -2.88 -10.59 18.90
C LYS A 278 -3.54 -9.61 17.93
N ILE A 279 -2.73 -8.78 17.27
CA ILE A 279 -3.12 -7.87 16.19
C ILE A 279 -3.65 -8.68 15.00
N ASN A 280 -2.94 -9.69 14.49
CA ASN A 280 -3.42 -10.49 13.35
C ASN A 280 -4.73 -11.26 13.69
N GLU A 281 -4.89 -11.75 14.92
CA GLU A 281 -6.14 -12.34 15.42
C GLU A 281 -7.33 -11.34 15.46
N GLU A 282 -7.08 -10.06 15.71
CA GLU A 282 -8.13 -9.01 15.80
C GLU A 282 -8.35 -8.26 14.49
N MET A 283 -7.35 -8.23 13.62
CA MET A 283 -7.32 -7.48 12.37
C MET A 283 -7.66 -8.34 11.13
N GLU A 284 -8.35 -9.46 11.31
CA GLU A 284 -8.76 -10.37 10.24
C GLU A 284 -9.38 -9.63 9.03
N HIS A 285 -10.22 -8.63 9.32
CA HIS A 285 -10.98 -7.80 8.37
C HIS A 285 -10.40 -6.38 8.18
N SER A 286 -9.15 -6.14 8.59
CA SER A 286 -8.57 -4.80 8.70
C SER A 286 -7.95 -4.28 7.39
N PRO A 287 -8.09 -2.97 7.06
CA PRO A 287 -7.43 -2.38 5.89
C PRO A 287 -5.89 -2.37 5.96
N TYR A 288 -5.30 -2.68 7.11
CA TYR A 288 -3.85 -2.88 7.26
C TYR A 288 -3.37 -4.28 6.80
N ARG A 289 -4.27 -5.21 6.46
CA ARG A 289 -3.96 -6.62 6.15
C ARG A 289 -3.96 -6.92 4.63
N VAL A 290 -3.44 -6.01 3.80
CA VAL A 290 -3.53 -6.14 2.32
C VAL A 290 -2.63 -7.24 1.73
N LEU A 291 -1.46 -7.53 2.31
CA LEU A 291 -0.57 -8.61 1.86
C LEU A 291 -0.51 -9.80 2.83
N ASN A 292 -1.70 -10.36 3.11
CA ASN A 292 -1.90 -11.71 3.65
C ASN A 292 -3.16 -12.36 3.01
N ALA A 293 -3.61 -11.89 1.84
CA ALA A 293 -4.87 -12.34 1.22
C ALA A 293 -4.87 -13.82 0.78
N ASN A 294 -3.68 -14.38 0.56
CA ASN A 294 -3.45 -15.79 0.23
C ASN A 294 -2.99 -16.63 1.45
N ASP A 295 -2.95 -16.05 2.65
CA ASP A 295 -2.37 -16.67 3.85
C ASP A 295 -3.46 -17.19 4.79
N GLU A 296 -3.18 -18.30 5.47
CA GLU A 296 -4.05 -18.84 6.52
C GLU A 296 -4.10 -17.89 7.74
N LEU A 297 -5.25 -17.88 8.42
CA LEU A 297 -5.59 -16.88 9.43
C LEU A 297 -4.62 -16.85 10.63
N ASP A 298 -3.97 -17.97 10.95
CA ASP A 298 -3.00 -18.11 12.04
C ASP A 298 -1.53 -17.88 11.62
N MET A 299 -1.28 -17.53 10.36
CA MET A 299 0.07 -17.29 9.84
C MET A 299 0.49 -15.82 9.93
N LEU A 300 1.68 -15.58 10.48
CA LEU A 300 2.35 -14.29 10.48
C LEU A 300 3.61 -14.36 9.61
N ARG A 301 3.65 -13.62 8.50
CA ARG A 301 4.89 -13.43 7.71
C ARG A 301 5.90 -12.63 8.53
N VAL A 302 7.12 -13.15 8.69
CA VAL A 302 8.23 -12.50 9.39
C VAL A 302 9.57 -12.76 8.72
N ARG A 303 10.51 -11.83 8.94
CA ARG A 303 11.94 -11.98 8.63
C ARG A 303 12.68 -12.23 9.94
N VAL A 304 13.46 -13.31 10.02
CA VAL A 304 14.07 -13.79 11.27
C VAL A 304 15.55 -14.14 11.10
N LEU A 305 16.34 -13.86 12.13
CA LEU A 305 17.68 -14.44 12.30
C LEU A 305 17.53 -15.71 13.14
N LEU A 306 17.80 -16.86 12.52
CA LEU A 306 17.61 -18.18 13.11
C LEU A 306 18.97 -18.83 13.35
N SER A 307 19.17 -19.37 14.55
CA SER A 307 20.32 -20.22 14.88
C SER A 307 19.89 -21.68 14.99
N ARG A 308 20.78 -22.57 14.57
CA ARG A 308 20.72 -24.04 14.68
C ARG A 308 21.77 -24.49 15.70
N SER A 309 21.53 -25.59 16.41
CA SER A 309 22.58 -26.23 17.21
C SER A 309 23.75 -26.71 16.34
N LYS A 310 24.97 -26.72 16.90
CA LYS A 310 26.17 -27.22 16.21
C LYS A 310 26.12 -28.73 15.96
N GLU A 311 25.52 -29.45 16.90
CA GLU A 311 25.30 -30.89 16.83
C GLU A 311 23.80 -31.19 16.94
N PRO A 312 23.32 -32.29 16.34
CA PRO A 312 21.97 -32.78 16.55
C PRO A 312 21.81 -33.44 17.93
N ASN A 313 20.57 -33.59 18.38
CA ASN A 313 20.25 -34.36 19.58
C ASN A 313 20.43 -35.89 19.35
N ARG A 314 20.19 -36.70 20.39
CA ARG A 314 20.31 -38.17 20.34
C ARG A 314 19.38 -38.89 19.32
N LYS A 315 18.45 -38.19 18.68
CA LYS A 315 17.59 -38.70 17.60
C LYS A 315 18.02 -38.23 16.20
N GLY A 316 19.07 -37.42 16.08
CA GLY A 316 19.49 -36.79 14.83
C GLY A 316 18.80 -35.45 14.52
N GLU A 317 18.02 -34.90 15.44
CA GLU A 317 17.27 -33.64 15.23
C GLU A 317 18.10 -32.43 15.75
N TYR A 318 18.29 -31.40 14.92
CA TYR A 318 18.85 -30.12 15.38
C TYR A 318 17.82 -29.31 16.18
N SER A 319 18.28 -28.53 17.16
CA SER A 319 17.44 -27.54 17.86
C SER A 319 17.61 -26.15 17.26
N PHE A 320 16.56 -25.33 17.32
CA PHE A 320 16.52 -24.02 16.67
C PHE A 320 16.18 -22.91 17.67
N THR A 321 16.89 -21.78 17.56
CA THR A 321 16.74 -20.60 18.43
C THR A 321 16.48 -19.37 17.58
N LEU A 322 15.38 -18.66 17.85
CA LEU A 322 15.11 -17.35 17.26
C LEU A 322 16.05 -16.31 17.89
N VAL A 323 17.10 -15.91 17.18
CA VAL A 323 18.11 -14.95 17.67
C VAL A 323 17.54 -13.53 17.64
N LYS A 324 16.86 -13.15 16.56
CA LYS A 324 16.28 -11.82 16.38
C LYS A 324 15.08 -11.87 15.43
N LEU A 325 14.01 -11.16 15.77
CA LEU A 325 12.98 -10.76 14.81
C LEU A 325 13.55 -9.57 14.02
N LEU A 326 13.87 -9.79 12.74
CA LEU A 326 14.51 -8.81 11.86
C LEU A 326 13.52 -7.90 11.15
N GLY A 327 12.26 -8.33 11.00
CA GLY A 327 11.21 -7.55 10.38
C GLY A 327 9.86 -8.25 10.37
N GLU A 328 8.81 -7.46 10.16
CA GLU A 328 7.44 -7.91 9.98
C GLU A 328 7.13 -7.95 8.48
N GLY A 329 6.46 -9.01 7.98
CA GLY A 329 6.46 -9.32 6.56
C GLY A 329 7.78 -9.93 6.07
N TRP A 330 8.00 -9.93 4.75
CA TRP A 330 9.14 -10.55 4.08
C TRP A 330 10.00 -9.54 3.30
N TYR A 331 9.93 -8.27 3.66
CA TYR A 331 10.47 -7.20 2.83
C TYR A 331 12.00 -7.27 2.63
N GLY A 332 12.46 -6.71 1.52
CA GLY A 332 13.87 -6.52 1.14
C GLY A 332 14.56 -5.33 1.78
N LEU A 333 13.99 -4.77 2.86
CA LEU A 333 14.59 -3.70 3.66
C LEU A 333 15.92 -4.18 4.23
N SER A 334 17.04 -3.64 3.77
CA SER A 334 18.33 -3.94 4.40
C SER A 334 18.29 -3.53 5.88
N VAL A 335 18.89 -4.30 6.77
CA VAL A 335 19.15 -3.84 8.15
C VAL A 335 20.25 -2.78 8.08
N ALA A 336 19.86 -1.56 7.73
CA ALA A 336 20.71 -0.39 7.85
C ALA A 336 21.11 -0.26 9.32
N ASN A 337 22.41 -0.28 9.59
CA ASN A 337 22.94 -0.34 10.95
C ASN A 337 22.40 0.82 11.80
N LYS A 338 21.64 0.46 12.84
CA LYS A 338 21.21 1.29 13.97
C LYS A 338 21.77 0.66 15.24
#